data_AF-A0A4Y1VE23-F1
#
_entry.id   AF-A0A4Y1VE23-F1
#
_cell.length_a   1.000
_cell.length_b   1.000
_cell.length_c   1.000
_cell.angle_alpha   90.00
_cell.angle_beta   90.00
_cell.angle_gamma   90.00
#
_symmetry.space_group_name_H-M   'P 1'
#
loop_
_entity.id
_entity.type
_entity.pdbx_description
1 polymer ?
#
loop_
_entity_poly.entity_id
_entity_poly.type
_entity_poly.pdbx_seq_one_letter_code
_entity_poly.pdbx_strand_id
1 'polypeptide(L)'
;MTQPAIVSQPIAAATAAMSTANLPTLRLDCNRNVNLIVVHCTASRCDRQLTPESLDRLHRQRGFTACGYHFYITREGTVFPMRPLDTVGAHVRGFNAHSIGIAYEGGLQPDGAAADTRTPQQREALRFLIRQLLVLYPKSTVCGHRDLSPDLNGNGVIEPQEWLKQCPCFDASTEYAPLCAEAFHRNG
;
A
#
# COMPACT_ATOMS: atom_id res chain seq x y z
N MET A 1 20.35 -24.39 56.18
CA MET A 1 19.72 -24.86 54.92
C MET A 1 19.80 -23.72 53.92
N THR A 2 20.78 -23.79 53.04
CA THR A 2 21.13 -22.75 52.05
C THR A 2 20.21 -22.86 50.84
N GLN A 3 19.45 -21.80 50.55
CA GLN A 3 18.69 -21.70 49.31
C GLN A 3 19.64 -21.60 48.10
N PRO A 4 19.28 -22.17 46.94
CA PRO A 4 20.09 -22.05 45.74
C PRO A 4 19.99 -20.63 45.16
N ALA A 5 21.13 -20.10 44.75
CA ALA A 5 21.22 -18.84 44.03
C ALA A 5 20.71 -19.02 42.58
N ILE A 6 19.65 -18.32 42.21
CA ILE A 6 19.19 -18.22 40.82
C ILE A 6 19.90 -17.02 40.19
N VAL A 7 20.93 -17.29 39.37
CA VAL A 7 21.57 -16.29 38.52
C VAL A 7 20.64 -16.01 37.35
N SER A 8 20.03 -14.82 37.33
CA SER A 8 19.26 -14.33 36.19
C SER A 8 20.19 -13.57 35.25
N GLN A 9 20.44 -14.11 34.06
CA GLN A 9 21.12 -13.35 32.99
C GLN A 9 20.14 -12.38 32.33
N PRO A 10 20.59 -11.20 31.87
CA PRO A 10 19.72 -10.24 31.18
C PRO A 10 19.49 -10.69 29.73
N ILE A 11 18.27 -11.10 29.41
CA ILE A 11 17.81 -11.15 28.02
C ILE A 11 17.46 -9.70 27.64
N ALA A 12 18.17 -9.16 26.66
CA ALA A 12 17.90 -7.85 26.09
C ALA A 12 16.45 -7.76 25.60
N ALA A 13 15.63 -6.99 26.30
CA ALA A 13 14.31 -6.59 25.86
C ALA A 13 14.44 -5.44 24.87
N ALA A 14 14.12 -5.68 23.60
CA ALA A 14 13.66 -4.65 22.67
C ALA A 14 12.97 -5.28 21.44
N THR A 15 11.82 -5.92 21.65
CA THR A 15 10.79 -6.01 20.61
C THR A 15 9.69 -5.04 20.97
N ALA A 16 9.76 -3.83 20.41
CA ALA A 16 8.62 -2.92 20.43
C ALA A 16 7.52 -3.56 19.57
N ALA A 17 6.53 -4.17 20.22
CA ALA A 17 5.30 -4.58 19.57
C ALA A 17 4.66 -3.36 18.91
N MET A 18 4.44 -3.43 17.59
CA MET A 18 3.68 -2.41 16.87
C MET A 18 2.27 -2.33 17.48
N SER A 19 1.92 -1.15 17.99
CA SER A 19 0.61 -0.87 18.58
C SER A 19 -0.48 -0.96 17.51
N THR A 20 -1.49 -1.80 17.76
CA THR A 20 -2.71 -1.91 16.93
C THR A 20 -3.59 -0.65 16.98
N ALA A 21 -3.23 0.35 17.80
CA ALA A 21 -4.02 1.56 18.03
C ALA A 21 -4.07 2.55 16.85
N ASN A 22 -3.23 2.38 15.82
CA ASN A 22 -3.15 3.29 14.66
C ASN A 22 -3.75 2.71 13.37
N LEU A 23 -4.52 1.61 13.46
CA LEU A 23 -5.22 1.08 12.29
C LEU A 23 -6.54 1.82 12.06
N PRO A 24 -6.83 2.31 10.85
CA PRO A 24 -8.15 2.81 10.53
C PRO A 24 -9.18 1.67 10.69
N THR A 25 -10.29 1.94 11.38
CA THR A 25 -11.45 1.05 11.38
C THR A 25 -12.02 1.00 9.96
N LEU A 26 -11.74 -0.09 9.24
CA LEU A 26 -12.26 -0.31 7.90
C LEU A 26 -13.77 -0.55 7.99
N ARG A 27 -14.55 0.30 7.31
CA ARG A 27 -16.01 0.20 7.27
C ARG A 27 -16.43 -0.95 6.35
N LEU A 28 -17.21 -1.90 6.90
CA LEU A 28 -17.71 -3.11 6.22
C LEU A 28 -18.93 -2.84 5.31
N ASP A 29 -19.48 -1.63 5.32
CA ASP A 29 -20.71 -1.22 4.60
C ASP A 29 -20.44 -0.57 3.23
N CYS A 30 -19.24 -0.72 2.67
CA CYS A 30 -18.91 -0.19 1.35
C CYS A 30 -19.73 -0.88 0.24
N ASN A 31 -20.60 -0.15 -0.43
CA ASN A 31 -21.45 -0.69 -1.51
C ASN A 31 -20.79 -0.68 -2.90
N ARG A 32 -19.47 -0.51 -2.97
CA ARG A 32 -18.71 -0.50 -4.23
C ARG A 32 -18.26 -1.91 -4.58
N ASN A 33 -18.47 -2.32 -5.83
CA ASN A 33 -17.89 -3.54 -6.36
C ASN A 33 -16.39 -3.33 -6.61
N VAL A 34 -15.57 -3.74 -5.64
CA VAL A 34 -14.11 -3.67 -5.70
C VAL A 34 -13.56 -5.05 -6.01
N ASN A 35 -12.72 -5.13 -7.04
CA ASN A 35 -12.01 -6.33 -7.46
C ASN A 35 -10.51 -6.11 -7.70
N LEU A 36 -10.00 -4.94 -7.34
CA LEU A 36 -8.60 -4.57 -7.58
C LEU A 36 -8.04 -3.75 -6.44
N ILE A 37 -6.82 -4.07 -6.00
CA ILE A 37 -6.02 -3.27 -5.07
C ILE A 37 -4.77 -2.82 -5.82
N VAL A 38 -4.60 -1.52 -5.98
CA VAL A 38 -3.47 -0.94 -6.73
C VAL A 38 -2.50 -0.29 -5.75
N VAL A 39 -1.25 -0.76 -5.77
CA VAL A 39 -0.15 -0.19 -4.99
C VAL A 39 0.53 0.93 -5.78
N HIS A 40 0.85 2.03 -5.10
CA HIS A 40 1.50 3.21 -5.66
C HIS A 40 2.64 3.65 -4.75
N CYS A 41 3.57 4.42 -5.32
CA CYS A 41 4.38 5.38 -4.58
C CYS A 41 3.84 6.80 -4.81
N THR A 42 4.15 7.73 -3.93
CA THR A 42 3.77 9.15 -4.08
C THR A 42 4.64 9.90 -5.09
N ALA A 43 5.70 9.27 -5.61
CA ALA A 43 6.77 9.91 -6.36
C ALA A 43 7.37 11.11 -5.62
N SER A 44 7.48 11.00 -4.29
CA SER A 44 8.25 11.94 -3.47
C SER A 44 9.67 11.41 -3.26
N ARG A 45 10.61 12.33 -3.00
CA ARG A 45 11.96 11.95 -2.60
C ARG A 45 11.92 11.25 -1.25
N CYS A 46 12.64 10.14 -1.13
CA CYS A 46 12.69 9.38 0.11
C CYS A 46 13.34 10.17 1.25
N ASP A 47 14.22 11.13 0.99
CA ASP A 47 14.89 11.95 2.01
C ASP A 47 14.07 13.16 2.49
N ARG A 48 12.81 13.29 2.07
CA ARG A 48 11.92 14.37 2.49
C ARG A 48 10.61 13.82 3.00
N GLN A 49 10.16 14.36 4.12
CA GLN A 49 8.86 14.00 4.68
C GLN A 49 7.73 14.61 3.83
N LEU A 50 6.73 13.78 3.55
CA LEU A 50 5.46 14.16 2.94
C LEU A 50 4.34 13.78 3.91
N THR A 51 3.77 14.77 4.59
CA THR A 51 2.65 14.50 5.50
C THR A 51 1.35 14.17 4.74
N PRO A 52 0.39 13.46 5.34
CA PRO A 52 -0.92 13.19 4.74
C PRO A 52 -1.63 14.47 4.27
N GLU A 53 -1.59 15.55 5.06
CA GLU A 53 -2.21 16.84 4.75
C GLU A 53 -1.53 17.52 3.57
N SER A 54 -0.20 17.39 3.48
CA SER A 54 0.58 17.91 2.36
C SER A 54 0.26 17.15 1.08
N LEU A 55 0.15 15.82 1.13
CA LEU A 55 -0.26 15.00 0.01
C LEU A 55 -1.69 15.33 -0.47
N ASP A 56 -2.63 15.49 0.46
CA ASP A 56 -4.01 15.92 0.15
C ASP A 56 -4.03 17.30 -0.53
N ARG A 57 -3.27 18.26 0.00
CA ARG A 57 -3.12 19.60 -0.60
C ARG A 57 -2.57 19.53 -2.01
N LEU A 58 -1.51 18.75 -2.26
CA LEU A 58 -0.92 18.57 -3.59
C LEU A 58 -1.93 18.00 -4.59
N HIS A 59 -2.76 17.05 -4.17
CA HIS A 59 -3.82 16.50 -5.03
C HIS A 59 -4.94 17.51 -5.30
N ARG A 60 -5.34 18.30 -4.30
CA ARG A 60 -6.32 19.38 -4.50
C ARG A 60 -5.84 20.45 -5.48
N GLN A 61 -4.56 20.79 -5.42
CA GLN A 61 -3.94 21.71 -6.40
C GLN A 61 -3.95 21.17 -7.84
N ARG A 62 -4.02 19.85 -8.01
CA ARG A 62 -4.20 19.19 -9.32
C ARG A 62 -5.67 19.07 -9.74
N GLY A 63 -6.59 19.68 -8.99
CA GLY A 63 -8.02 19.68 -9.28
C GLY A 63 -8.81 18.50 -8.67
N PHE A 64 -8.21 17.70 -7.79
CA PHE A 64 -8.94 16.62 -7.12
C PHE A 64 -9.75 17.16 -5.93
N THR A 65 -10.87 16.53 -5.62
CA THR A 65 -11.72 16.91 -4.48
C THR A 65 -11.15 16.51 -3.11
N ALA A 66 -10.16 15.64 -3.10
CA ALA A 66 -9.38 15.14 -1.96
C ALA A 66 -8.20 14.32 -2.50
N CYS A 67 -7.37 13.77 -1.62
CA CYS A 67 -6.34 12.80 -1.96
C CYS A 67 -6.89 11.71 -2.90
N GLY A 68 -6.15 11.38 -3.96
CA GLY A 68 -6.57 10.40 -4.96
C GLY A 68 -6.51 8.95 -4.49
N TYR A 69 -5.73 8.66 -3.44
CA TYR A 69 -5.58 7.34 -2.85
C TYR A 69 -6.58 7.13 -1.71
N HIS A 70 -6.92 5.87 -1.43
CA HIS A 70 -7.75 5.49 -0.29
C HIS A 70 -6.91 5.38 0.98
N PHE A 71 -5.66 4.91 0.85
CA PHE A 71 -4.71 4.84 1.95
C PHE A 71 -3.37 5.47 1.59
N TYR A 72 -2.73 6.05 2.60
CA TYR A 72 -1.37 6.56 2.52
C TYR A 72 -0.52 5.94 3.64
N ILE A 73 0.72 5.55 3.33
CA ILE A 73 1.64 4.93 4.30
C ILE A 73 2.92 5.77 4.39
N THR A 74 3.17 6.37 5.56
CA THR A 74 4.38 7.18 5.77
C THR A 74 5.64 6.30 5.80
N ARG A 75 6.82 6.91 5.76
CA ARG A 75 8.10 6.18 5.87
C ARG A 75 8.22 5.33 7.15
N GLU A 76 7.56 5.73 8.23
CA GLU A 76 7.53 5.02 9.50
C GLU A 76 6.54 3.84 9.52
N GLY A 77 5.82 3.60 8.41
CA GLY A 77 4.82 2.53 8.31
C GLY A 77 3.46 2.88 8.90
N THR A 78 3.21 4.15 9.24
CA THR A 78 1.89 4.56 9.75
C THR A 78 0.90 4.64 8.58
N VAL A 79 -0.23 3.95 8.72
CA VAL A 79 -1.29 3.91 7.70
C VAL A 79 -2.32 4.99 8.00
N PHE A 80 -2.52 5.90 7.06
CA PHE A 80 -3.55 6.94 7.11
C PHE A 80 -4.70 6.60 6.17
N PRO A 81 -5.96 6.59 6.66
CA PRO A 81 -7.11 6.63 5.78
C PRO A 81 -7.15 8.01 5.10
N MET A 82 -7.30 8.01 3.78
CA MET A 82 -7.32 9.24 2.98
C MET A 82 -8.71 9.41 2.36
N ARG A 83 -8.89 8.95 1.12
CA ARG A 83 -10.21 8.92 0.50
C ARG A 83 -11.07 7.81 1.11
N PRO A 84 -12.33 8.08 1.50
CA PRO A 84 -13.26 7.06 1.98
C PRO A 84 -13.42 5.90 0.98
N LEU A 85 -13.55 4.66 1.50
CA LEU A 85 -13.69 3.45 0.67
C LEU A 85 -14.96 3.43 -0.20
N ASP A 86 -16.02 4.08 0.27
CA ASP A 86 -17.29 4.23 -0.47
C ASP A 86 -17.21 5.26 -1.62
N THR A 87 -16.11 6.00 -1.72
CA THR A 87 -15.90 7.05 -2.71
C THR A 87 -14.90 6.61 -3.76
N VAL A 88 -15.25 6.72 -5.05
CA VAL A 88 -14.38 6.36 -6.19
C VAL A 88 -13.02 7.06 -6.09
N GLY A 89 -11.94 6.30 -6.28
CA GLY A 89 -10.55 6.78 -6.27
C GLY A 89 -10.23 7.80 -7.37
N ALA A 90 -9.06 8.43 -7.28
CA ALA A 90 -8.49 9.25 -8.36
C ALA A 90 -6.99 8.94 -8.54
N HIS A 91 -6.67 7.64 -8.66
CA HIS A 91 -5.29 7.15 -8.67
C HIS A 91 -4.90 6.43 -9.97
N VAL A 92 -5.84 5.78 -10.69
CA VAL A 92 -5.62 5.20 -12.02
C VAL A 92 -6.84 5.41 -12.91
N ARG A 93 -6.69 6.18 -13.99
CA ARG A 93 -7.77 6.41 -14.97
C ARG A 93 -8.21 5.08 -15.57
N GLY A 94 -9.52 4.86 -15.68
CA GLY A 94 -10.10 3.61 -16.21
C GLY A 94 -10.33 2.53 -15.16
N PHE A 95 -9.61 2.55 -14.03
CA PHE A 95 -9.69 1.50 -13.00
C PHE A 95 -10.29 1.99 -11.67
N ASN A 96 -10.27 3.30 -11.41
CA ASN A 96 -10.69 3.93 -10.15
C ASN A 96 -12.03 3.42 -9.58
N ALA A 97 -13.03 3.13 -10.42
CA ALA A 97 -14.37 2.75 -9.98
C ALA A 97 -14.37 1.43 -9.18
N HIS A 98 -13.53 0.48 -9.60
CA HIS A 98 -13.49 -0.90 -9.07
C HIS A 98 -12.22 -1.20 -8.27
N SER A 99 -11.43 -0.17 -7.96
CA SER A 99 -10.15 -0.34 -7.27
C SER A 99 -10.04 0.43 -5.96
N ILE A 100 -9.29 -0.14 -5.03
CA ILE A 100 -8.71 0.56 -3.87
C ILE A 100 -7.25 0.92 -4.20
N GLY A 101 -6.84 2.11 -3.79
CA GLY A 101 -5.52 2.67 -4.08
C GLY A 101 -4.75 2.89 -2.79
N ILE A 102 -3.58 2.27 -2.68
CA ILE A 102 -2.67 2.42 -1.52
C ILE A 102 -1.41 3.10 -2.03
N ALA A 103 -1.02 4.25 -1.47
CA ALA A 103 0.25 4.88 -1.76
C ALA A 103 1.20 4.82 -0.57
N TYR A 104 2.44 4.43 -0.78
CA TYR A 104 3.49 4.64 0.20
C TYR A 104 4.29 5.90 -0.12
N GLU A 105 4.79 6.56 0.92
CA GLU A 105 5.68 7.70 0.83
C GLU A 105 7.02 7.32 0.18
N GLY A 106 7.38 8.02 -0.89
CA GLY A 106 8.64 7.84 -1.59
C GLY A 106 8.45 7.52 -3.06
N GLY A 107 9.34 6.69 -3.60
CA GLY A 107 9.41 6.31 -5.01
C GLY A 107 10.51 7.03 -5.78
N LEU A 108 11.14 8.06 -5.21
CA LEU A 108 12.31 8.73 -5.78
C LEU A 108 13.49 8.72 -4.79
N GLN A 109 14.70 8.49 -5.29
CA GLN A 109 15.96 8.68 -4.57
C GLN A 109 16.25 10.18 -4.35
N PRO A 110 17.25 10.55 -3.52
CA PRO A 110 17.61 11.96 -3.31
C PRO A 110 18.03 12.72 -4.58
N ASP A 111 18.51 12.02 -5.60
CA ASP A 111 18.84 12.58 -6.92
C ASP A 111 17.61 12.68 -7.86
N GLY A 112 16.45 12.18 -7.43
CA GLY A 112 15.22 12.15 -8.21
C GLY A 112 15.04 10.90 -9.07
N ALA A 113 15.97 9.94 -9.06
CA ALA A 113 15.82 8.69 -9.79
C ALA A 113 14.70 7.82 -9.19
N ALA A 114 13.86 7.23 -10.05
CA ALA A 114 12.79 6.34 -9.61
C ALA A 114 13.36 5.03 -9.02
N ALA A 115 12.89 4.63 -7.84
CA ALA A 115 13.34 3.41 -7.17
C ALA A 115 12.32 2.86 -6.16
N ASP A 116 12.43 1.58 -5.82
CA ASP A 116 11.71 1.02 -4.66
C ASP A 116 12.37 1.53 -3.37
N THR A 117 11.86 2.64 -2.85
CA THR A 117 12.38 3.28 -1.63
C THR A 117 11.66 2.82 -0.35
N ARG A 118 10.86 1.74 -0.41
CA ARG A 118 10.07 1.30 0.75
C ARG A 118 10.96 0.94 1.94
N THR A 119 10.62 1.47 3.11
CA THR A 119 11.22 1.04 4.38
C THR A 119 10.68 -0.34 4.79
N PRO A 120 11.38 -1.07 5.70
CA PRO A 120 10.84 -2.30 6.27
C PRO A 120 9.45 -2.12 6.89
N GLN A 121 9.22 -1.01 7.59
CA GLN A 121 7.94 -0.66 8.21
C GLN A 121 6.83 -0.46 7.16
N GLN A 122 7.14 0.20 6.04
CA GLN A 122 6.19 0.33 4.92
C GLN A 122 5.86 -1.02 4.29
N ARG A 123 6.84 -1.92 4.14
CA ARG A 123 6.60 -3.28 3.60
C ARG A 123 5.68 -4.09 4.51
N GLU A 124 5.90 -4.02 5.82
CA GLU A 124 5.03 -4.67 6.82
C GLU A 124 3.63 -4.08 6.80
N ALA A 125 3.51 -2.75 6.83
CA ALA A 125 2.23 -2.04 6.77
C ALA A 125 1.45 -2.36 5.49
N LEU A 126 2.11 -2.38 4.32
CA LEU A 126 1.51 -2.78 3.05
C LEU A 126 0.97 -4.21 3.12
N ARG A 127 1.81 -5.17 3.55
CA ARG A 127 1.40 -6.58 3.66
C ARG A 127 0.19 -6.73 4.58
N PHE A 128 0.22 -6.07 5.73
CA PHE A 128 -0.87 -6.11 6.69
C PHE A 128 -2.15 -5.49 6.11
N LEU A 129 -2.08 -4.28 5.56
CA LEU A 129 -3.24 -3.57 5.01
C LEU A 129 -3.86 -4.32 3.82
N ILE A 130 -3.04 -4.81 2.89
CA ILE A 130 -3.50 -5.61 1.74
C ILE A 130 -4.24 -6.85 2.24
N ARG A 131 -3.70 -7.54 3.24
CA ARG A 131 -4.36 -8.71 3.84
C ARG A 131 -5.74 -8.35 4.41
N GLN A 132 -5.87 -7.23 5.13
CA GLN A 132 -7.18 -6.79 5.65
C GLN A 132 -8.16 -6.44 4.52
N LEU A 133 -7.70 -5.74 3.48
CA LEU A 133 -8.53 -5.43 2.33
C LEU A 133 -8.97 -6.69 1.57
N LEU A 134 -8.12 -7.71 1.49
CA LEU A 134 -8.46 -9.00 0.90
C LEU A 134 -9.41 -9.83 1.79
N VAL A 135 -9.54 -9.55 3.08
CA VAL A 135 -10.63 -10.12 3.89
C VAL A 135 -11.97 -9.48 3.51
N LEU A 136 -11.98 -8.16 3.27
CA LEU A 136 -13.19 -7.41 2.89
C LEU A 136 -13.59 -7.64 1.42
N TYR A 137 -12.60 -7.77 0.54
CA TYR A 137 -12.78 -7.94 -0.91
C TYR A 137 -12.03 -9.17 -1.41
N PRO A 138 -12.46 -10.38 -1.04
CA PRO A 138 -11.67 -11.61 -1.22
C PRO A 138 -11.47 -12.06 -2.67
N LYS A 139 -12.24 -11.51 -3.61
CA LYS A 139 -12.07 -11.73 -5.04
C LYS A 139 -11.14 -10.72 -5.72
N SER A 140 -10.55 -9.81 -4.95
CA SER A 140 -9.64 -8.80 -5.50
C SER A 140 -8.28 -9.38 -5.83
N THR A 141 -7.67 -8.87 -6.89
CA THR A 141 -6.25 -9.04 -7.18
C THR A 141 -5.47 -7.81 -6.71
N VAL A 142 -4.15 -7.96 -6.60
CA VAL A 142 -3.24 -6.86 -6.24
C VAL A 142 -2.28 -6.61 -7.39
N CYS A 143 -2.07 -5.36 -7.78
CA CYS A 143 -1.10 -4.98 -8.81
C CYS A 143 -0.46 -3.61 -8.55
N GLY A 144 0.53 -3.25 -9.37
CA GLY A 144 1.09 -1.91 -9.42
C GLY A 144 0.38 -1.03 -10.45
N HIS A 145 0.49 0.31 -10.34
CA HIS A 145 0.01 1.23 -11.37
C HIS A 145 0.61 0.91 -12.76
N ARG A 146 1.88 0.50 -12.78
CA ARG A 146 2.63 0.15 -14.01
C ARG A 146 1.94 -0.96 -14.80
N ASP A 147 1.35 -1.93 -14.09
CA ASP A 147 0.71 -3.13 -14.64
C ASP A 147 -0.66 -2.78 -15.29
N LEU A 148 -1.11 -1.53 -15.18
CA LEU A 148 -2.37 -1.02 -15.74
C LEU A 148 -2.15 -0.07 -16.92
N SER A 149 -0.97 -0.14 -17.54
CA SER A 149 -0.69 0.57 -18.80
C SER A 149 -1.45 -0.09 -19.96
N PRO A 150 -1.73 0.62 -21.07
CA PRO A 150 -2.33 0.02 -22.25
C PRO A 150 -1.43 -1.09 -22.81
N ASP A 151 -2.04 -2.21 -23.18
CA ASP A 151 -1.43 -3.26 -23.98
C ASP A 151 -1.34 -2.77 -25.43
N LEU A 152 -0.12 -2.43 -25.88
CA LEU A 152 0.14 -1.84 -27.18
C LEU A 152 0.28 -2.89 -28.28
N ASN A 153 0.65 -4.12 -27.92
CA ASN A 153 0.86 -5.21 -28.87
C ASN A 153 -0.28 -6.25 -28.88
N GLY A 154 -1.20 -6.18 -27.91
CA GLY A 154 -2.40 -7.02 -27.82
C GLY A 154 -2.14 -8.44 -27.31
N ASN A 155 -1.00 -8.71 -26.66
CA ASN A 155 -0.63 -10.04 -26.20
C ASN A 155 -1.19 -10.39 -24.80
N GLY A 156 -1.87 -9.45 -24.14
CA GLY A 156 -2.46 -9.60 -22.81
C GLY A 156 -1.47 -9.45 -21.65
N VAL A 157 -0.23 -9.05 -21.91
CA VAL A 157 0.85 -8.89 -20.94
C VAL A 157 1.43 -7.48 -21.06
N ILE A 158 1.38 -6.70 -19.98
CA ILE A 158 1.94 -5.35 -19.97
C ILE A 158 3.45 -5.42 -19.71
N GLU A 159 4.23 -5.30 -20.77
CA GLU A 159 5.69 -5.40 -20.74
C GLU A 159 6.36 -4.07 -20.33
N PRO A 160 7.63 -4.08 -19.87
CA PRO A 160 8.33 -2.86 -19.44
C PRO A 160 8.36 -1.73 -20.47
N GLN A 161 8.44 -2.07 -21.76
CA GLN A 161 8.40 -1.12 -22.87
C GLN A 161 7.03 -0.43 -23.05
N GLU A 162 5.96 -0.96 -22.46
CA GLU A 162 4.59 -0.44 -22.54
C GLU A 162 4.21 0.38 -21.30
N TRP A 163 5.06 0.39 -20.26
CA TRP A 163 4.77 1.08 -19.02
C TRP A 163 4.67 2.59 -19.21
N LEU A 164 3.48 3.14 -18.99
CA LEU A 164 3.29 4.58 -18.89
C LEU A 164 3.93 5.16 -17.62
N LYS A 165 4.10 4.33 -16.58
CA LYS A 165 4.68 4.69 -15.30
C LYS A 165 5.45 3.53 -14.71
N GLN A 166 6.58 3.80 -14.07
CA GLN A 166 7.32 2.82 -13.26
C GLN A 166 6.76 2.70 -11.82
N CYS A 167 5.50 3.07 -11.58
CA CYS A 167 4.93 3.15 -10.24
C CYS A 167 4.15 1.86 -9.88
N PRO A 168 4.40 1.21 -8.74
CA PRO A 168 5.59 1.38 -7.92
C PRO A 168 6.78 0.72 -8.62
N CYS A 169 8.00 1.03 -8.18
CA CYS A 169 9.23 0.56 -8.83
C CYS A 169 9.59 -0.90 -8.48
N PHE A 170 8.58 -1.75 -8.28
CA PHE A 170 8.70 -3.19 -8.01
C PHE A 170 7.46 -3.92 -8.52
N ASP A 171 7.54 -5.24 -8.56
CA ASP A 171 6.43 -6.09 -9.01
C ASP A 171 5.45 -6.40 -7.87
N ALA A 172 4.44 -5.53 -7.71
CA ALA A 172 3.42 -5.71 -6.68
C ALA A 172 2.53 -6.94 -6.94
N SER A 173 2.25 -7.26 -8.22
CA SER A 173 1.46 -8.43 -8.60
C SER A 173 2.13 -9.71 -8.13
N THR A 174 3.43 -9.86 -8.41
CA THR A 174 4.22 -11.01 -7.99
C THR A 174 4.43 -11.03 -6.46
N GLU A 175 4.78 -9.89 -5.85
CA GLU A 175 5.09 -9.81 -4.41
C GLU A 175 3.87 -10.19 -3.54
N TYR A 176 2.65 -9.81 -3.96
CA TYR A 176 1.43 -10.02 -3.17
C TYR A 176 0.53 -11.15 -3.68
N ALA A 177 0.91 -11.87 -4.74
CA ALA A 177 0.19 -13.06 -5.21
C ALA A 177 -0.11 -14.09 -4.10
N PRO A 178 0.80 -14.40 -3.16
CA PRO A 178 0.49 -15.33 -2.07
C PRO A 178 -0.66 -14.89 -1.17
N LEU A 179 -0.83 -13.57 -0.97
CA LEU A 179 -1.94 -13.04 -0.17
C LEU A 179 -3.28 -13.19 -0.89
N CYS A 180 -3.29 -13.03 -2.21
CA CYS A 180 -4.49 -13.22 -3.04
C CYS A 180 -4.93 -14.68 -3.03
N ALA A 181 -3.99 -15.62 -3.21
CA ALA A 181 -4.28 -17.05 -3.13
C ALA A 181 -4.87 -17.43 -1.75
N GLU A 182 -4.28 -16.93 -0.67
CA GLU A 182 -4.77 -17.18 0.67
C GLU A 182 -6.19 -16.61 0.91
N ALA A 183 -6.50 -15.43 0.36
CA ALA A 183 -7.83 -14.83 0.48
C ALA A 183 -8.90 -15.59 -0.31
N PHE A 184 -8.55 -16.10 -1.50
CA PHE A 184 -9.41 -16.94 -2.31
C PHE A 184 -9.77 -18.23 -1.57
N HIS A 185 -8.77 -18.94 -1.02
CA HIS A 185 -9.00 -20.19 -0.29
C HIS A 185 -9.80 -20.05 1.01
N ARG A 186 -9.84 -18.87 1.63
CA ARG A 186 -10.69 -18.64 2.81
C ARG A 186 -12.18 -18.54 2.49
N ASN A 187 -12.54 -18.27 1.24
CA ASN A 187 -13.90 -17.93 0.83
C ASN A 187 -14.47 -18.83 -0.28
N GLY A 188 -13.71 -19.83 -0.74
CA GLY A 188 -14.15 -20.87 -1.66
C GLY A 188 -14.30 -22.19 -0.93
#